data_AF-A0A819N0I6-F1
#
_entry.id   AF-A0A819N0I6-F1
#
_cell.length_a   1.000
_cell.length_b   1.000
_cell.length_c   1.000
_cell.angle_alpha   90.00
_cell.angle_beta   90.00
_cell.angle_gamma   90.00
#
_symmetry.space_group_name_H-M   'P 1'
#
loop_
_entity.id
_entity.type
_entity.pdbx_description
1 polymer ?
#
loop_
_entity_poly.entity_id
_entity_poly.type
_entity_poly.pdbx_seq_one_letter_code
_entity_poly.pdbx_strand_id
1 'polypeptide(L)'
;MSINDFIIQVLRVPTSKSVYLCRLRTFILNFSTFTSAWILVLISMDRLIRVRFPHKQRQLCTPKLAALFVSITCICSIIFTCHVLRSDFGFSDPVSPLCGPSRFELTFYSKFYFNIWPILQLFITYFIPNCLMIVSVICIRISMNGQQIQFIRSRRREKNEQQMFILMASSIICFAICTLSYSIHRIVYQRFGVNLTTLIEIAILTVFLNINYCYNFYIHCLTSKFFREKFIEQFERIFCGRKRQIINTSVHPLPLMTNPRN
;
A
#
# COMPACT_ATOMS: atom_id res chain seq x y z
N MET A 1 19.68 -19.80 -17.57
CA MET A 1 18.91 -19.88 -16.30
C MET A 1 17.50 -20.29 -16.67
N SER A 2 17.07 -21.51 -16.35
CA SER A 2 15.77 -22.01 -16.79
C SER A 2 14.64 -21.38 -15.96
N ILE A 3 13.44 -21.29 -16.53
CA ILE A 3 12.23 -20.84 -15.81
C ILE A 3 11.99 -21.72 -14.56
N ASN A 4 12.34 -23.02 -14.64
CA ASN A 4 12.26 -23.95 -13.51
C ASN A 4 13.23 -23.56 -12.38
N ASP A 5 14.43 -23.08 -12.68
CA ASP A 5 15.38 -22.64 -11.65
C ASP A 5 14.91 -21.35 -10.95
N PHE A 6 14.31 -20.42 -11.70
CA PHE A 6 13.72 -19.21 -11.13
C PHE A 6 12.50 -19.55 -10.25
N ILE A 7 11.64 -20.46 -10.70
CA ILE A 7 10.47 -20.94 -9.95
C ILE A 7 10.91 -21.69 -8.68
N ILE A 8 11.92 -22.55 -8.79
CA ILE A 8 12.50 -23.26 -7.64
C ILE A 8 13.18 -22.26 -6.68
N GLN A 9 13.85 -21.21 -7.15
CA GLN A 9 14.40 -20.16 -6.27
C GLN A 9 13.34 -19.31 -5.57
N VAL A 10 12.25 -18.98 -6.27
CA VAL A 10 11.15 -18.19 -5.70
C VAL A 10 10.31 -19.00 -4.71
N LEU A 11 10.18 -20.32 -4.92
CA LEU A 11 9.37 -21.21 -4.09
C LEU A 11 10.15 -21.96 -2.99
N ARG A 12 11.45 -22.23 -3.17
CA ARG A 12 12.26 -23.02 -2.23
C ARG A 12 12.96 -22.09 -1.25
N VAL A 13 12.38 -21.89 -0.08
CA VAL A 13 13.03 -21.18 1.03
C VAL A 13 13.81 -22.23 1.87
N PRO A 14 15.16 -22.18 2.00
CA PRO A 14 15.96 -23.25 2.60
C PRO A 14 15.88 -23.35 4.15
N THR A 15 15.17 -24.38 4.59
CA THR A 15 15.16 -25.22 5.83
C THR A 15 15.64 -24.76 7.22
N SER A 16 16.17 -23.56 7.48
CA SER A 16 16.26 -23.05 8.87
C SER A 16 16.44 -21.54 8.97
N LYS A 17 17.26 -20.94 8.10
CA LYS A 17 17.26 -19.49 7.85
C LYS A 17 16.00 -19.04 7.07
N SER A 18 15.33 -19.98 6.41
CA SER A 18 14.09 -19.77 5.67
C SER A 18 12.89 -19.41 6.50
N VAL A 19 12.76 -19.95 7.72
CA VAL A 19 11.54 -19.82 8.52
C VAL A 19 11.37 -18.36 8.95
N TYR A 20 12.45 -17.74 9.44
CA TYR A 20 12.46 -16.32 9.81
C TYR A 20 12.21 -15.43 8.60
N LEU A 21 12.85 -15.71 7.46
CA LEU A 21 12.61 -14.96 6.22
C LEU A 21 11.17 -15.14 5.69
N CYS A 22 10.60 -16.33 5.83
CA CYS A 22 9.21 -16.65 5.49
C CYS A 22 8.23 -15.83 6.36
N ARG A 23 8.42 -15.84 7.68
CA ARG A 23 7.64 -15.04 8.63
C ARG A 23 7.75 -13.56 8.32
N LEU A 24 8.99 -13.06 8.20
CA LEU A 24 9.26 -11.65 7.95
C LEU A 24 8.68 -11.20 6.61
N ARG A 25 8.87 -11.97 5.53
CA ARG A 25 8.30 -11.67 4.22
C ARG A 25 6.77 -11.60 4.29
N THR A 26 6.14 -12.62 4.88
CA THR A 26 4.68 -12.68 4.97
C THR A 26 4.14 -11.54 5.84
N PHE A 27 4.82 -11.22 6.94
CA PHE A 27 4.50 -10.07 7.79
C PHE A 27 4.60 -8.75 7.02
N ILE A 28 5.71 -8.49 6.33
CA ILE A 28 5.93 -7.25 5.56
C ILE A 28 4.85 -7.11 4.48
N LEU A 29 4.55 -8.19 3.76
CA LEU A 29 3.50 -8.18 2.73
C LEU A 29 2.15 -7.82 3.35
N ASN A 30 1.69 -8.54 4.37
CA ASN A 30 0.41 -8.28 5.01
C ASN A 30 0.34 -6.87 5.63
N PHE A 31 1.41 -6.44 6.31
CA PHE A 31 1.51 -5.11 6.91
C PHE A 31 1.39 -4.02 5.84
N SER A 32 2.10 -4.18 4.73
CA SER A 32 2.09 -3.23 3.62
C SER A 32 0.72 -3.18 2.93
N THR A 33 0.06 -4.32 2.74
CA THR A 33 -1.28 -4.36 2.14
C THR A 33 -2.29 -3.64 3.02
N PHE A 34 -2.31 -3.92 4.33
CA PHE A 34 -3.22 -3.25 5.25
C PHE A 34 -2.95 -1.74 5.30
N THR A 35 -1.70 -1.35 5.51
CA THR A 35 -1.32 0.05 5.67
C THR A 35 -1.62 0.86 4.40
N SER A 36 -1.31 0.32 3.22
CA SER A 36 -1.60 1.00 1.95
C SER A 36 -3.09 1.25 1.76
N ALA A 37 -3.94 0.23 1.95
CA ALA A 37 -5.40 0.37 1.80
C ALA A 37 -5.98 1.46 2.72
N TRP A 38 -5.57 1.48 3.99
CA TRP A 38 -6.07 2.45 4.96
C TRP A 38 -5.49 3.86 4.77
N ILE A 39 -4.25 3.99 4.26
CA ILE A 39 -3.71 5.29 3.84
C ILE A 39 -4.57 5.88 2.71
N LEU A 40 -5.04 5.07 1.76
CA LEU A 40 -5.92 5.55 0.69
C LEU A 40 -7.26 6.06 1.21
N VAL A 41 -7.82 5.39 2.22
CA VAL A 41 -9.02 5.84 2.93
C VAL A 41 -8.75 7.18 3.62
N LEU A 42 -7.65 7.31 4.35
CA LEU A 42 -7.28 8.57 5.03
C LEU A 42 -7.12 9.72 4.03
N ILE A 43 -6.46 9.49 2.89
CA ILE A 43 -6.35 10.48 1.82
C ILE A 43 -7.72 10.88 1.29
N SER A 44 -8.62 9.90 1.10
CA SER A 44 -9.98 10.13 0.61
C SER A 44 -10.83 10.93 1.61
N MET A 45 -10.71 10.62 2.90
CA MET A 45 -11.40 11.34 3.98
C MET A 45 -10.88 12.76 4.15
N ASP A 46 -9.56 12.96 4.12
CA ASP A 46 -8.92 14.26 4.15
C ASP A 46 -9.38 15.15 2.96
N ARG A 47 -9.67 14.55 1.80
CA ARG A 47 -10.28 15.23 0.66
C ARG A 47 -11.77 15.55 0.89
N LEU A 48 -12.54 14.58 1.39
CA LEU A 48 -13.95 14.78 1.72
C LEU A 48 -14.15 15.94 2.72
N ILE A 49 -13.34 15.99 3.78
CA ILE A 49 -13.40 17.04 4.80
C ILE A 49 -13.15 18.42 4.18
N ARG A 50 -12.13 18.56 3.33
CA ARG A 50 -11.84 19.83 2.65
C ARG A 50 -12.96 20.30 1.73
N VAL A 51 -13.63 19.37 1.06
CA VAL A 51 -14.74 19.69 0.14
C VAL A 51 -16.02 20.02 0.91
N ARG A 52 -16.42 19.18 1.87
CA ARG A 52 -17.70 19.33 2.56
C ARG A 52 -17.66 20.35 3.69
N PHE A 53 -16.54 20.46 4.39
CA PHE A 53 -16.38 21.26 5.59
C PHE A 53 -15.19 22.24 5.47
N PRO A 54 -15.25 23.21 4.54
CA PRO A 54 -14.13 24.15 4.30
C PRO A 54 -13.77 24.99 5.52
N HIS A 55 -14.72 25.23 6.45
CA HIS A 55 -14.44 25.94 7.70
C HIS A 55 -13.65 25.09 8.71
N LYS A 56 -13.87 23.76 8.74
CA LYS A 56 -13.18 22.85 9.68
C LYS A 56 -11.84 22.34 9.14
N GLN A 57 -11.57 22.49 7.84
CA GLN A 57 -10.35 21.97 7.22
C GLN A 57 -9.07 22.48 7.89
N ARG A 58 -9.04 23.74 8.35
CA ARG A 58 -7.83 24.33 8.96
C ARG A 58 -7.49 23.73 10.31
N GLN A 59 -8.49 23.16 11.00
CA GLN A 59 -8.33 22.50 12.29
C GLN A 59 -8.09 20.99 12.12
N LEU A 60 -8.79 20.34 11.19
CA LEU A 60 -8.75 18.89 11.01
C LEU A 60 -7.65 18.40 10.05
N CYS A 61 -7.33 19.16 9.00
CA CYS A 61 -6.33 18.79 7.99
C CYS A 61 -4.96 19.39 8.31
N THR A 62 -4.45 19.15 9.52
CA THR A 62 -3.12 19.61 9.94
C THR A 62 -2.07 18.49 9.78
N PRO A 63 -0.79 18.82 9.51
CA PRO A 63 0.25 17.81 9.36
C PRO A 63 0.46 16.98 10.63
N LYS A 64 0.23 17.57 11.82
CA LYS A 64 0.32 16.88 13.11
C LYS A 64 -0.76 15.80 13.25
N LEU A 65 -2.01 16.13 12.93
CA LEU A 65 -3.11 15.16 12.94
C LEU A 65 -2.93 14.10 11.86
N ALA A 66 -2.48 14.48 10.67
CA ALA A 66 -2.18 13.52 9.60
C ALA A 66 -1.11 12.51 10.04
N ALA A 67 -0.01 12.98 10.66
CA ALA A 67 1.02 12.10 11.22
C ALA A 67 0.44 11.18 12.30
N LEU A 68 -0.37 11.70 13.22
CA LEU A 68 -1.04 10.91 14.25
C LEU A 68 -1.91 9.79 13.65
N PHE A 69 -2.78 10.10 12.69
CA PHE A 69 -3.64 9.10 12.06
C PHE A 69 -2.84 8.05 11.29
N VAL A 70 -1.80 8.45 10.56
CA VAL A 70 -0.91 7.50 9.88
C VAL A 70 -0.18 6.60 10.89
N SER A 71 0.32 7.17 12.00
CA SER A 71 0.95 6.39 13.07
C SER A 71 -0.02 5.38 13.70
N ILE A 72 -1.26 5.80 13.98
CA ILE A 72 -2.32 4.91 14.49
C ILE A 72 -2.57 3.78 13.49
N THR A 73 -2.73 4.10 12.20
CA THR A 73 -2.91 3.08 11.16
C THR A 73 -1.75 2.10 11.13
N CYS A 74 -0.50 2.55 11.16
CA CYS A 74 0.67 1.67 11.20
C CYS A 74 0.66 0.76 12.43
N ILE A 75 0.33 1.28 13.61
CA ILE A 75 0.25 0.49 14.84
C ILE A 75 -0.86 -0.57 14.72
N CYS A 76 -2.05 -0.18 14.25
CA CYS A 76 -3.13 -1.12 14.01
C CYS A 76 -2.75 -2.20 12.97
N SER A 77 -2.05 -1.83 11.90
CA SER A 77 -1.53 -2.79 10.92
C SER A 77 -0.60 -3.80 11.58
N ILE A 78 0.35 -3.35 12.42
CA ILE A 78 1.27 -4.23 13.13
C ILE A 78 0.51 -5.20 14.03
N ILE A 79 -0.43 -4.69 14.84
CA ILE A 79 -1.23 -5.53 15.75
C ILE A 79 -2.01 -6.58 14.96
N PHE A 80 -2.59 -6.20 13.81
CA PHE A 80 -3.40 -7.11 13.01
C PHE A 80 -2.55 -8.21 12.35
N THR A 81 -1.32 -7.89 11.93
CA THR A 81 -0.46 -8.81 11.16
C THR A 81 0.59 -9.54 11.99
N CYS A 82 0.83 -9.15 13.25
CA CYS A 82 1.86 -9.74 14.10
C CYS A 82 1.66 -11.22 14.38
N HIS A 83 0.43 -11.73 14.27
CA HIS A 83 0.14 -13.16 14.47
C HIS A 83 0.98 -14.07 13.53
N VAL A 84 1.37 -13.58 12.34
CA VAL A 84 2.22 -14.28 11.37
C VAL A 84 3.66 -14.46 11.85
N LEU A 85 4.12 -13.63 12.80
CA LEU A 85 5.47 -13.73 13.37
C LEU A 85 5.59 -14.82 14.45
N ARG A 86 4.47 -15.46 14.84
CA ARG A 86 4.45 -16.51 15.86
C ARG A 86 5.31 -17.70 15.46
N SER A 87 5.82 -18.42 16.47
CA SER A 87 6.56 -19.68 16.34
C SER A 87 5.82 -20.74 15.51
N ASP A 88 4.48 -20.71 15.55
CA ASP A 88 3.61 -21.71 14.92
C ASP A 88 3.52 -21.54 13.39
N PHE A 89 4.10 -20.46 12.86
CA PHE A 89 4.11 -20.12 11.44
C PHE A 89 5.47 -20.42 10.80
N GLY A 90 5.49 -20.85 9.53
CA GLY A 90 6.71 -21.02 8.74
C GLY A 90 7.37 -22.39 8.87
N PHE A 91 6.68 -23.39 9.42
CA PHE A 91 7.11 -24.77 9.29
C PHE A 91 6.99 -25.21 7.82
N SER A 92 8.09 -25.71 7.25
CA SER A 92 8.06 -26.32 5.92
C SER A 92 7.50 -27.74 6.05
N ASP A 93 6.29 -27.96 5.55
CA ASP A 93 5.75 -29.32 5.44
C ASP A 93 6.65 -30.15 4.50
N PRO A 94 6.97 -31.42 4.82
CA PRO A 94 7.79 -32.28 3.96
C PRO A 94 7.16 -32.53 2.58
N VAL A 95 5.84 -32.31 2.45
CA VAL A 95 5.04 -32.52 1.24
C VAL A 95 4.78 -31.20 0.48
N SER A 96 4.95 -30.04 1.10
CA SER A 96 4.74 -28.76 0.43
C SER A 96 5.78 -27.71 0.86
N PRO A 97 6.64 -27.20 -0.05
CA PRO A 97 7.69 -26.23 0.28
C PRO A 97 7.14 -24.81 0.56
N LEU A 98 5.82 -24.68 0.78
CA LEU A 98 5.18 -23.39 0.95
C LEU A 98 5.34 -22.87 2.38
N CYS A 99 5.62 -21.57 2.46
CA CYS A 99 5.65 -20.79 3.69
C CYS A 99 4.23 -20.64 4.26
N GLY A 100 3.95 -21.24 5.42
CA GLY A 100 2.65 -21.19 6.08
C GLY A 100 2.63 -21.87 7.45
N PRO A 101 1.49 -21.91 8.15
CA PRO A 101 1.32 -22.78 9.31
C PRO A 101 1.21 -24.24 8.86
N SER A 102 1.63 -25.18 9.71
CA SER A 102 1.56 -26.61 9.37
C SER A 102 0.11 -27.04 9.16
N ARG A 103 -0.11 -27.81 8.10
CA ARG A 103 -1.43 -28.34 7.72
C ARG A 103 -1.80 -29.62 8.47
N PHE A 104 -0.80 -30.38 8.91
CA PHE A 104 -0.97 -31.66 9.59
C PHE A 104 -1.22 -31.49 11.09
N GLU A 105 -0.55 -30.51 11.69
CA GLU A 105 -0.84 -30.06 13.05
C GLU A 105 -2.15 -29.27 13.04
N LEU A 106 -3.28 -29.94 13.33
CA LEU A 106 -4.63 -29.37 13.38
C LEU A 106 -4.86 -28.43 14.59
N THR A 107 -3.92 -27.51 14.81
CA THR A 107 -4.02 -26.50 15.85
C THR A 107 -5.15 -25.51 15.56
N PHE A 108 -5.65 -24.87 16.62
CA PHE A 108 -6.61 -23.77 16.49
C PHE A 108 -6.09 -22.67 15.55
N TYR A 109 -4.78 -22.40 15.58
CA TYR A 109 -4.14 -21.39 14.75
C TYR A 109 -4.19 -21.72 13.26
N SER A 110 -3.92 -22.98 12.87
CA SER A 110 -4.03 -23.39 11.46
C SER A 110 -5.46 -23.23 10.93
N LYS A 111 -6.47 -23.58 11.72
CA LYS A 111 -7.89 -23.35 11.36
C LYS A 111 -8.21 -21.87 11.20
N PHE A 112 -7.74 -21.04 12.14
CA PHE A 112 -7.89 -19.59 12.05
C PHE A 112 -7.24 -19.03 10.77
N TYR A 113 -6.01 -19.41 10.48
CA TYR A 113 -5.25 -18.88 9.34
C TYR A 113 -5.81 -19.31 7.98
N PHE A 114 -6.31 -20.54 7.84
CA PHE A 114 -6.83 -21.01 6.56
C PHE A 114 -8.29 -20.62 6.31
N ASN A 115 -9.12 -20.55 7.34
CA ASN A 115 -10.56 -20.32 7.17
C ASN A 115 -10.98 -18.88 7.49
N ILE A 116 -10.45 -18.30 8.57
CA ILE A 116 -10.93 -17.00 9.11
C ILE A 116 -10.11 -15.84 8.55
N TRP A 117 -8.78 -15.95 8.62
CA TRP A 117 -7.86 -14.90 8.19
C TRP A 117 -8.10 -14.39 6.76
N PRO A 118 -8.35 -15.25 5.73
CA PRO A 118 -8.56 -14.77 4.37
C PRO A 118 -9.84 -13.96 4.22
N ILE A 119 -10.89 -14.33 4.96
CA ILE A 119 -12.16 -13.61 5.00
C ILE A 119 -11.93 -12.25 5.68
N LEU A 120 -11.24 -12.23 6.82
CA LEU A 120 -10.90 -10.98 7.50
C LEU A 120 -10.07 -10.05 6.61
N GLN A 121 -9.05 -10.57 5.93
CA GLN A 121 -8.21 -9.82 5.00
C GLN A 121 -9.04 -9.27 3.82
N LEU A 122 -9.96 -10.04 3.28
CA LEU A 122 -10.89 -9.61 2.24
C LEU A 122 -11.74 -8.42 2.69
N PHE A 123 -12.37 -8.51 3.87
CA PHE A 123 -13.26 -7.44 4.31
C PHE A 123 -12.50 -6.20 4.77
N ILE A 124 -11.48 -6.36 5.60
CA ILE A 124 -10.81 -5.24 6.27
C ILE A 124 -9.83 -4.52 5.34
N THR A 125 -9.14 -5.24 4.47
CA THR A 125 -8.15 -4.63 3.57
C THR A 125 -8.75 -4.21 2.24
N TYR A 126 -9.89 -4.77 1.84
CA TYR A 126 -10.47 -4.49 0.55
C TYR A 126 -11.91 -3.96 0.62
N PHE A 127 -12.88 -4.75 1.11
CA PHE A 127 -14.30 -4.35 1.04
C PHE A 127 -14.56 -3.02 1.76
N ILE A 128 -14.18 -2.93 3.04
CA ILE A 128 -14.41 -1.73 3.87
C ILE A 128 -13.68 -0.50 3.30
N PRO A 129 -12.37 -0.54 3.00
CA PRO A 129 -11.68 0.59 2.39
C PRO A 129 -12.31 1.08 1.08
N ASN A 130 -12.66 0.17 0.17
CA ASN A 130 -13.27 0.56 -1.10
C ASN A 130 -14.67 1.16 -0.90
N CYS A 131 -15.50 0.61 -0.01
CA CYS A 131 -16.79 1.21 0.34
C CYS A 131 -16.63 2.63 0.88
N LEU A 132 -15.70 2.86 1.81
CA LEU A 132 -15.43 4.20 2.37
C LEU A 132 -14.93 5.19 1.30
N MET A 133 -14.09 4.72 0.37
CA MET A 133 -13.63 5.52 -0.77
C MET A 133 -14.78 5.88 -1.71
N ILE A 134 -15.63 4.91 -2.08
CA ILE A 134 -16.82 5.13 -2.93
C ILE A 134 -17.74 6.17 -2.30
N VAL A 135 -18.08 5.99 -1.02
CA VAL A 135 -18.92 6.93 -0.27
C VAL A 135 -18.29 8.32 -0.27
N SER A 136 -16.97 8.43 -0.04
CA SER A 136 -16.26 9.72 -0.07
C SER A 136 -16.39 10.42 -1.42
N VAL A 137 -16.22 9.69 -2.52
CA VAL A 137 -16.34 10.23 -3.89
C VAL A 137 -17.77 10.67 -4.19
N ILE A 138 -18.77 9.86 -3.83
CA ILE A 138 -20.19 10.19 -4.02
C ILE A 138 -20.54 11.46 -3.22
N CYS A 139 -20.14 11.52 -1.95
CA CYS A 139 -20.38 12.70 -1.11
C CYS A 139 -19.69 13.96 -1.67
N ILE A 140 -18.47 13.83 -2.21
CA ILE A 140 -17.77 14.94 -2.90
C ILE A 140 -18.60 15.41 -4.11
N ARG A 141 -19.08 14.48 -4.96
CA ARG A 141 -19.89 14.80 -6.15
C ARG A 141 -21.20 15.52 -5.80
N ILE A 142 -21.95 15.00 -4.84
CA ILE A 142 -23.22 15.61 -4.39
C ILE A 142 -22.97 17.02 -3.85
N SER A 143 -21.94 17.19 -3.03
CA SER A 143 -21.60 18.49 -2.43
C SER A 143 -21.21 19.54 -3.47
N MET A 144 -20.64 19.11 -4.59
CA MET A 144 -20.24 19.99 -5.69
C MET A 144 -21.41 20.38 -6.58
N ASN A 145 -22.34 19.47 -6.84
CA ASN A 145 -23.55 19.79 -7.62
C ASN A 145 -24.40 20.87 -6.91
N GLY A 146 -24.44 20.87 -5.57
CA GLY A 146 -25.13 21.91 -4.80
C GLY A 146 -24.38 23.25 -4.71
N GLN A 147 -23.11 23.33 -5.10
CA GLN A 147 -22.27 24.55 -5.06
C GLN A 147 -22.02 25.13 -6.46
N GLN A 148 -23.05 25.18 -7.31
CA GLN A 148 -23.00 25.60 -8.71
C GLN A 148 -22.49 27.05 -8.98
N ILE A 149 -22.06 27.82 -7.96
CA ILE A 149 -21.61 29.22 -8.08
C ILE A 149 -20.17 29.44 -7.58
N GLN A 150 -19.22 28.58 -7.92
CA GLN A 150 -17.81 29.00 -7.97
C GLN A 150 -17.16 28.56 -9.28
N PHE A 151 -17.32 29.44 -10.26
CA PHE A 151 -16.81 29.39 -11.64
C PHE A 151 -15.26 29.38 -11.75
N ILE A 152 -14.55 29.15 -10.65
CA ILE A 152 -13.10 28.95 -10.64
C ILE A 152 -12.86 27.51 -10.18
N ARG A 153 -13.21 26.56 -11.05
CA ARG A 153 -12.73 25.18 -10.94
C ARG A 153 -11.21 25.23 -10.95
N SER A 154 -10.57 25.16 -9.79
CA SER A 154 -9.12 24.99 -9.76
C SER A 154 -8.80 23.66 -10.46
N ARG A 155 -8.02 23.69 -11.54
CA ARG A 155 -7.46 22.49 -12.22
C ARG A 155 -6.89 21.47 -11.24
N ARG A 156 -6.44 21.94 -10.08
CA ARG A 156 -5.92 21.12 -8.98
C ARG A 156 -7.00 20.25 -8.32
N ARG A 157 -8.23 20.74 -8.16
CA ARG A 157 -9.34 20.00 -7.53
C ARG A 157 -9.88 18.88 -8.42
N GLU A 158 -10.08 19.18 -9.71
CA GLU A 158 -10.51 18.19 -10.71
C GLU A 158 -9.50 17.05 -10.86
N LYS A 159 -8.19 17.37 -10.91
CA LYS A 159 -7.12 16.36 -10.94
C LYS A 159 -7.09 15.47 -9.70
N ASN A 160 -7.38 16.01 -8.51
CA ASN A 160 -7.43 15.22 -7.29
C ASN A 160 -8.64 14.27 -7.25
N GLU A 161 -9.79 14.69 -7.78
CA GLU A 161 -10.96 13.82 -7.91
C GLU A 161 -10.76 12.71 -8.94
N GLN A 162 -10.18 13.05 -10.09
CA GLN A 162 -9.77 12.07 -11.10
C GLN A 162 -8.76 11.07 -10.51
N GLN A 163 -7.78 11.53 -9.73
CA GLN A 163 -6.85 10.67 -9.00
C GLN A 163 -7.57 9.68 -8.07
N MET A 164 -8.50 10.15 -7.24
CA MET A 164 -9.26 9.29 -6.33
C MET A 164 -10.12 8.26 -7.09
N PHE A 165 -10.77 8.68 -8.17
CA PHE A 165 -11.59 7.79 -9.00
C PHE A 165 -10.75 6.75 -9.73
N ILE A 166 -9.61 7.13 -10.32
CA ILE A 166 -8.68 6.20 -10.99
C ILE A 166 -8.14 5.20 -9.98
N LEU A 167 -7.73 5.67 -8.80
CA LEU A 167 -7.23 4.81 -7.73
C LEU A 167 -8.29 3.79 -7.29
N MET A 168 -9.53 4.23 -7.05
CA MET A 168 -10.66 3.36 -6.70
C MET A 168 -11.00 2.35 -7.79
N ALA A 169 -11.10 2.79 -9.06
CA ALA A 169 -11.38 1.90 -10.18
C ALA A 169 -10.26 0.86 -10.34
N SER A 170 -9.02 1.30 -10.19
CA SER A 170 -7.85 0.42 -10.30
C SER A 170 -7.75 -0.59 -9.16
N SER A 171 -8.11 -0.22 -7.91
CA SER A 171 -8.17 -1.16 -6.78
C SER A 171 -9.26 -2.20 -6.98
N ILE A 172 -10.41 -1.80 -7.52
CA ILE A 172 -11.50 -2.73 -7.80
C ILE A 172 -11.12 -3.75 -8.87
N ILE A 173 -10.55 -3.29 -9.98
CA ILE A 173 -10.12 -4.14 -11.09
C ILE A 173 -8.98 -5.09 -10.64
N CYS A 174 -7.98 -4.57 -9.93
CA CYS A 174 -6.85 -5.41 -9.49
C CYS A 174 -7.28 -6.45 -8.45
N PHE A 175 -8.25 -6.14 -7.59
CA PHE A 175 -8.83 -7.14 -6.71
C PHE A 175 -9.57 -8.24 -7.48
N ALA A 176 -10.45 -7.86 -8.40
CA ALA A 176 -11.25 -8.79 -9.18
C ALA A 176 -10.36 -9.77 -9.97
N ILE A 177 -9.24 -9.28 -10.52
CA ILE A 177 -8.33 -10.10 -11.31
C ILE A 177 -7.35 -10.88 -10.43
N CYS A 178 -6.70 -10.23 -9.46
CA CYS A 178 -5.56 -10.83 -8.74
C CYS A 178 -5.98 -11.50 -7.43
N THR A 179 -6.82 -10.84 -6.64
CA THR A 179 -7.12 -11.29 -5.27
C THR A 179 -8.24 -12.31 -5.23
N LEU A 180 -9.28 -12.13 -6.07
CA LEU A 180 -10.38 -13.08 -6.19
C LEU A 180 -9.89 -14.40 -6.80
N SER A 181 -9.13 -14.34 -7.90
CA SER A 181 -8.54 -15.53 -8.54
C SER A 181 -7.64 -16.30 -7.57
N TYR A 182 -6.77 -15.62 -6.82
CA TYR A 182 -5.93 -16.25 -5.80
C TYR A 182 -6.75 -16.87 -4.66
N SER A 183 -7.80 -16.19 -4.18
CA SER A 183 -8.63 -16.67 -3.07
C SER A 183 -9.45 -17.89 -3.46
N ILE A 184 -10.02 -17.90 -4.67
CA ILE A 184 -10.74 -19.04 -5.23
C ILE A 184 -9.80 -20.24 -5.38
N HIS A 185 -8.62 -20.03 -5.97
CA HIS A 185 -7.63 -21.10 -6.14
C HIS A 185 -7.18 -21.70 -4.82
N ARG A 186 -7.00 -20.88 -3.78
CA ARG A 186 -6.66 -21.37 -2.44
C ARG A 186 -7.76 -22.21 -1.80
N ILE A 187 -9.02 -21.85 -2.00
CA ILE A 187 -10.18 -22.61 -1.48
C ILE A 187 -10.33 -23.93 -2.23
N VAL A 188 -10.19 -23.93 -3.56
CA VAL A 188 -10.22 -25.14 -4.40
C VAL A 188 -9.06 -26.07 -4.03
N TYR A 189 -7.86 -25.52 -3.86
CA TYR A 189 -6.67 -26.24 -3.40
C TYR A 189 -6.90 -26.91 -2.03
N GLN A 190 -7.58 -26.24 -1.09
CA GLN A 190 -7.89 -26.80 0.23
C GLN A 190 -8.84 -28.01 0.15
N ARG A 191 -9.59 -28.15 -0.96
CA ARG A 191 -10.63 -29.18 -1.13
C ARG A 191 -10.20 -30.37 -1.99
N PHE A 192 -9.26 -30.19 -2.92
CA PHE A 192 -8.91 -31.20 -3.93
C PHE A 192 -7.46 -31.72 -3.90
N GLY A 193 -6.58 -31.22 -3.02
CA GLY A 193 -5.21 -31.73 -2.88
C GLY A 193 -4.21 -31.16 -3.91
N VAL A 194 -2.95 -31.61 -3.82
CA VAL A 194 -1.80 -31.00 -4.53
C VAL A 194 -1.39 -31.80 -5.76
N ASN A 195 -1.31 -31.13 -6.91
CA ASN A 195 -0.72 -31.63 -8.16
C ASN A 195 0.39 -30.66 -8.62
N LEU A 196 1.28 -31.10 -9.52
CA LEU A 196 2.35 -30.24 -10.04
C LEU A 196 1.81 -28.98 -10.75
N THR A 197 0.70 -29.12 -11.49
CA THR A 197 0.02 -28.02 -12.17
C THR A 197 -0.52 -26.97 -11.18
N THR A 198 -1.09 -27.39 -10.05
CA THR A 198 -1.61 -26.44 -9.04
C THR A 198 -0.50 -25.69 -8.32
N LEU A 199 0.71 -26.24 -8.20
CA LEU A 199 1.87 -25.51 -7.68
C LEU A 199 2.31 -24.37 -8.61
N ILE A 200 2.32 -24.60 -9.92
CA ILE A 200 2.66 -23.59 -10.93
C ILE A 200 1.61 -22.47 -10.93
N GLU A 201 0.33 -22.83 -10.87
CA GLU A 201 -0.78 -21.87 -10.82
C GLU A 201 -0.70 -21.00 -9.55
N ILE A 202 -0.42 -21.60 -8.38
CA ILE A 202 -0.24 -20.85 -7.14
C ILE A 202 0.96 -19.89 -7.23
N ALA A 203 2.07 -20.31 -7.84
CA ALA A 203 3.23 -19.45 -8.02
C ALA A 203 2.90 -18.24 -8.91
N ILE A 204 2.22 -18.47 -10.03
CA ILE A 204 1.78 -17.41 -10.95
C ILE A 204 0.82 -16.46 -10.24
N LEU A 205 -0.21 -16.98 -9.57
CA LEU A 205 -1.18 -16.16 -8.84
C LEU A 205 -0.54 -15.40 -7.68
N THR A 206 0.47 -15.97 -7.03
CA THR A 206 1.26 -15.28 -6.00
C THR A 206 2.04 -14.12 -6.62
N VAL A 207 2.61 -14.27 -7.81
CA VAL A 207 3.27 -13.16 -8.52
C VAL A 207 2.26 -12.07 -8.88
N PHE A 208 1.09 -12.42 -9.43
CA PHE A 208 0.01 -11.45 -9.70
C PHE A 208 -0.44 -10.71 -8.44
N LEU A 209 -0.56 -11.42 -7.32
CA LEU A 209 -0.87 -10.82 -6.03
C LEU A 209 0.22 -9.85 -5.57
N ASN A 210 1.50 -10.17 -5.79
CA ASN A 210 2.60 -9.25 -5.50
C ASN A 210 2.61 -8.01 -6.42
N ILE A 211 2.23 -8.17 -7.70
CA ILE A 211 2.07 -7.05 -8.62
C ILE A 211 0.94 -6.12 -8.13
N ASN A 212 -0.16 -6.67 -7.60
CA ASN A 212 -1.22 -5.92 -6.94
C ASN A 212 -0.71 -5.11 -5.72
N TYR A 213 0.45 -5.42 -5.17
CA TYR A 213 1.05 -4.62 -4.10
C TYR A 213 1.95 -3.51 -4.61
N CYS A 214 2.61 -3.71 -5.75
CA CYS A 214 3.50 -2.71 -6.34
C CYS A 214 2.75 -1.68 -7.19
N TYR A 215 1.66 -2.07 -7.87
CA TYR A 215 0.98 -1.18 -8.84
C TYR A 215 0.39 0.08 -8.21
N ASN A 216 -0.03 0.05 -6.93
CA ASN A 216 -0.55 1.23 -6.23
C ASN A 216 0.46 2.38 -6.22
N PHE A 217 1.75 2.08 -6.01
CA PHE A 217 2.83 3.07 -6.11
C PHE A 217 2.93 3.64 -7.53
N TYR A 218 2.92 2.78 -8.54
CA TYR A 218 2.99 3.22 -9.95
C TYR A 218 1.78 4.06 -10.36
N ILE A 219 0.59 3.73 -9.88
CA ILE A 219 -0.62 4.53 -10.14
C ILE A 219 -0.51 5.90 -9.48
N HIS A 220 0.01 6.00 -8.25
CA HIS A 220 0.27 7.30 -7.63
C HIS A 220 1.30 8.12 -8.41
N CYS A 221 2.37 7.49 -8.92
CA CYS A 221 3.32 8.12 -9.84
C CYS A 221 2.64 8.61 -11.13
N LEU A 222 1.73 7.84 -11.71
CA LEU A 222 1.09 8.20 -12.99
C LEU A 222 -0.02 9.25 -12.83
N THR A 223 -0.75 9.22 -11.72
CA THR A 223 -1.92 10.09 -11.53
C THR A 223 -1.57 11.42 -10.85
N SER A 224 -0.54 11.48 -9.99
CA SER A 224 -0.17 12.69 -9.26
C SER A 224 1.08 13.38 -9.80
N LYS A 225 0.86 14.47 -10.56
CA LYS A 225 1.95 15.37 -11.00
C LYS A 225 2.76 15.90 -9.82
N PHE A 226 2.08 16.24 -8.71
CA PHE A 226 2.71 16.71 -7.48
C PHE A 226 3.60 15.64 -6.84
N PHE A 227 3.15 14.38 -6.82
CA PHE A 227 3.96 13.27 -6.32
C PHE A 227 5.21 13.06 -7.17
N ARG A 228 5.09 13.11 -8.51
CA ARG A 228 6.25 13.02 -9.41
C ARG A 228 7.24 14.15 -9.19
N GLU A 229 6.78 15.39 -9.13
CA GLU A 229 7.64 16.55 -8.92
C GLU A 229 8.40 16.44 -7.60
N LYS A 230 7.74 16.03 -6.51
CA LYS A 230 8.39 15.84 -5.21
C LYS A 230 9.30 14.61 -5.15
N PHE A 231 8.92 13.51 -5.82
CA PHE A 231 9.75 12.32 -5.91
C PHE A 231 11.04 12.61 -6.69
N ILE A 232 10.94 13.27 -7.85
CA ILE A 232 12.10 13.69 -8.66
C ILE A 232 12.95 14.68 -7.87
N GLU A 233 12.37 15.67 -7.18
CA GLU A 233 13.12 16.61 -6.36
C GLU A 233 13.94 15.91 -5.25
N GLN A 234 13.36 14.92 -4.57
CA GLN A 234 14.08 14.15 -3.54
C GLN A 234 15.12 13.21 -4.15
N PHE A 235 14.79 12.57 -5.26
CA PHE A 235 15.69 11.68 -5.99
C PHE A 235 16.92 12.45 -6.52
N GLU A 236 16.72 13.61 -7.12
CA GLU A 236 17.79 14.52 -7.54
C GLU A 236 18.58 15.06 -6.34
N ARG A 237 17.97 15.32 -5.19
CA ARG A 237 18.73 15.69 -3.98
C ARG A 237 19.63 14.55 -3.49
N ILE A 238 19.18 13.31 -3.57
CA ILE A 238 19.97 12.13 -3.12
C ILE A 238 21.08 11.81 -4.13
N PHE A 239 20.77 11.82 -5.43
CA PHE A 239 21.69 11.38 -6.49
C PHE A 239 22.51 12.51 -7.13
N CYS A 240 21.97 13.72 -7.22
CA CYS A 240 22.65 14.91 -7.78
C CYS A 240 23.06 15.94 -6.70
N GLY A 241 22.74 15.71 -5.42
CA GLY A 241 22.99 16.65 -4.31
C GLY A 241 24.45 16.96 -4.00
N ARG A 242 25.42 16.27 -4.62
CA ARG A 242 26.84 16.55 -4.41
C ARG A 242 27.38 17.75 -5.19
N LYS A 243 26.65 18.29 -6.20
CA LYS A 243 27.14 19.40 -7.03
C LYS A 243 26.74 20.81 -6.54
N ARG A 244 25.82 20.96 -5.59
CA ARG A 244 25.26 22.28 -5.22
C ARG A 244 25.91 22.95 -4.00
N GLN A 245 26.70 22.24 -3.21
CA GLN A 245 27.34 22.81 -2.02
C GLN A 245 28.66 23.56 -2.30
N ILE A 246 29.28 23.39 -3.47
CA ILE A 246 30.58 24.02 -3.78
C ILE A 246 30.43 25.46 -4.31
N ILE A 247 29.26 25.84 -4.84
CA ILE A 247 29.07 27.15 -5.49
C ILE A 247 28.65 28.26 -4.49
N ASN A 248 28.06 27.90 -3.35
CA ASN A 248 27.59 28.90 -2.37
C ASN A 248 28.66 29.39 -1.39
N THR A 249 29.88 28.83 -1.41
CA THR A 249 30.99 29.27 -0.56
C THR A 249 31.90 30.32 -1.22
N SER A 250 31.69 30.69 -2.48
CA SER A 250 32.55 31.65 -3.20
C SER A 250 31.95 33.05 -3.40
N VAL A 251 30.76 33.34 -2.85
CA VAL A 251 30.15 34.68 -2.95
C VAL A 251 29.88 35.23 -1.56
N HIS A 252 30.96 35.65 -0.89
CA HIS A 252 30.87 36.62 0.20
C HIS A 252 30.91 38.03 -0.43
N PRO A 253 29.83 38.83 -0.38
CA PRO A 253 29.94 40.24 -0.71
C PRO A 253 30.64 40.97 0.45
N LEU A 254 31.65 41.79 0.13
CA LEU A 254 32.25 42.75 1.07
C LEU A 254 31.16 43.65 1.69
N PRO A 255 31.22 43.96 2.99
CA PRO A 255 30.32 44.91 3.61
C PRO A 255 30.63 46.35 3.14
N LEU A 256 29.61 47.02 2.60
CA LEU A 256 29.58 48.45 2.31
C LEU A 256 29.86 49.27 3.59
N MET A 257 30.94 50.06 3.56
CA MET A 257 31.20 51.09 4.55
C MET A 257 30.15 52.20 4.42
N THR A 258 29.41 52.45 5.49
CA THR A 258 28.49 53.57 5.66
C THR A 258 29.26 54.89 5.80
N ASN A 259 28.96 55.85 4.94
CA ASN A 259 29.42 57.24 5.02
C ASN A 259 28.61 58.02 6.08
N PRO A 260 29.23 58.72 7.05
CA PRO A 260 28.53 59.63 7.92
C PRO A 260 28.44 61.04 7.30
N ARG A 261 27.20 61.53 7.25
CA ARG A 261 26.74 62.94 7.27
C ARG A 261 27.83 64.03 7.21
N ASN A 262 27.71 64.90 6.21
CA ASN A 262 27.64 66.36 6.39
C ASN A 262 26.79 66.95 5.26
#